data_AF-A0A924MF43-F1
#
_entry.id   AF-A0A924MF43-F1
#
_cell.length_a   1.000
_cell.length_b   1.000
_cell.length_c   1.000
_cell.angle_alpha   90.00
_cell.angle_beta   90.00
_cell.angle_gamma   90.00
#
_symmetry.space_group_name_H-M   'P 1'
#
loop_
_entity.id
_entity.type
_entity.pdbx_description
1 polymer ?
#
loop_
_entity_poly.entity_id
_entity_poly.type
_entity_poly.pdbx_seq_one_letter_code
_entity_poly.pdbx_strand_id
1 'polypeptide(L)' 'MSKITLIGLFFFPLVVSVLAVKDIFENKELSNKAKLIWIVIAVMIPLLGAIAYFFFGKKKQM' A
#
# COMPACT_ATOMS: atom_id res chain seq x y z
N MET A 1 15.14 -13.41 10.92
CA MET A 1 15.14 -12.05 10.33
C MET A 1 15.34 -11.03 11.43
N SER A 2 16.14 -10.00 11.20
CA SER A 2 16.27 -8.88 12.13
C SER A 2 14.97 -8.09 12.19
N LYS A 3 14.67 -7.47 13.34
CA LYS A 3 13.54 -6.53 13.49
C LYS A 3 13.62 -5.41 12.44
N ILE A 4 14.84 -4.97 12.11
CA ILE A 4 15.11 -3.95 11.09
C ILE A 4 14.61 -4.42 9.71
N THR A 5 14.82 -5.69 9.37
CA THR A 5 14.34 -6.26 8.10
C THR A 5 12.82 -6.25 8.01
N LEU A 6 12.12 -6.56 9.10
CA LEU A 6 10.65 -6.56 9.15
C LEU A 6 10.08 -5.14 9.06
N ILE A 7 10.70 -4.19 9.77
CA ILE A 7 10.35 -2.77 9.67
C ILE A 7 10.56 -2.29 8.24
N GLY A 8 11.72 -2.57 7.64
CA GLY A 8 11.99 -2.22 6.24
C GLY A 8 10.94 -2.79 5.29
N LEU A 9 10.63 -4.09 5.40
CA LEU A 9 9.65 -4.76 4.55
C LEU A 9 8.23 -4.15 4.67
N PHE A 10 7.84 -3.71 5.86
CA PHE A 10 6.52 -3.10 6.08
C PHE A 10 6.46 -1.63 5.64
N PHE A 11 7.46 -0.83 5.95
CA PHE A 11 7.44 0.62 5.69
C PHE A 11 7.94 1.00 4.29
N PHE A 12 8.83 0.23 3.67
CA PHE A 12 9.34 0.53 2.33
C PHE A 12 8.21 0.67 1.29
N PRO A 13 7.24 -0.26 1.20
CA PRO A 13 6.14 -0.12 0.27
C PRO A 13 5.31 1.14 0.53
N LEU A 14 5.12 1.55 1.79
CA LEU A 14 4.38 2.77 2.14
C LEU A 14 5.11 4.04 1.68
N VAL A 15 6.43 4.08 1.80
CA VAL A 15 7.25 5.19 1.29
C VAL A 15 7.11 5.28 -0.24
N VAL A 16 7.20 4.15 -0.94
CA VAL A 16 6.99 4.09 -2.39
C VAL A 16 5.59 4.55 -2.78
N SER A 17 4.55 4.17 -2.01
CA SER A 17 3.18 4.65 -2.25
C SER A 17 3.06 6.16 -2.17
N VAL A 18 3.73 6.82 -1.21
CA VAL A 18 3.70 8.30 -1.12
C VAL A 18 4.32 8.94 -2.35
N LEU A 19 5.46 8.41 -2.83
CA LEU A 19 6.11 8.90 -4.04
C LEU A 19 5.21 8.68 -5.27
N ALA A 20 4.58 7.52 -5.38
CA ALA A 20 3.65 7.21 -6.47
C ALA A 20 2.41 8.12 -6.44
N VAL A 21 1.84 8.40 -5.27
CA VAL A 21 0.70 9.31 -5.14
C VAL A 21 1.06 10.73 -5.60
N LYS A 22 2.27 11.21 -5.25
CA LYS A 22 2.77 12.49 -5.74
C LYS A 22 2.84 12.51 -7.28
N ASP A 23 3.44 11.49 -7.88
CA ASP A 23 3.56 11.36 -9.33
C ASP A 23 2.17 11.31 -10.01
N ILE A 24 1.24 10.51 -9.49
CA ILE A 24 -0.15 10.43 -9.98
C ILE A 24 -0.84 11.79 -9.91
N PHE A 25 -0.64 12.54 -8.83
CA PHE A 25 -1.24 13.86 -8.67
C PHE A 25 -0.68 14.88 -9.67
N GLU A 26 0.62 14.85 -9.90
CA GLU A 26 1.34 15.74 -10.83
C GLU A 26 1.15 15.36 -12.31
N ASN A 27 0.75 14.12 -12.59
CA ASN A 27 0.55 13.62 -13.95
C ASN A 27 -0.59 14.38 -14.66
N LYS A 28 -0.26 15.07 -15.77
CA LYS A 28 -1.23 15.90 -16.54
C LYS A 28 -2.05 15.10 -17.55
N GLU A 29 -1.63 13.88 -17.88
CA GLU A 29 -2.29 13.01 -18.86
C GLU A 29 -3.43 12.21 -18.22
N LEU A 30 -3.38 11.99 -16.90
CA LEU A 30 -4.43 11.30 -16.18
C LEU A 30 -5.64 12.21 -15.90
N SER A 31 -6.83 11.74 -16.30
CA SER A 31 -8.09 12.32 -15.82
C SER A 31 -8.20 12.24 -14.30
N ASN A 32 -8.94 13.16 -13.67
CA ASN A 32 -9.16 13.16 -12.21
C ASN A 32 -9.71 11.82 -11.69
N LYS A 33 -10.60 11.19 -12.47
CA LYS A 33 -11.18 9.88 -12.13
C LYS A 33 -10.11 8.77 -12.15
N ALA A 34 -9.24 8.79 -13.15
CA ALA A 34 -8.13 7.85 -13.25
C ALA A 34 -7.11 8.05 -12.11
N LYS A 35 -6.77 9.30 -11.77
CA LYS A 35 -5.90 9.61 -10.62
C LYS A 35 -6.44 9.02 -9.33
N LEU A 36 -7.73 9.20 -9.06
CA LEU A 36 -8.37 8.70 -7.85
C LEU A 36 -8.31 7.17 -7.77
N ILE A 37 -8.55 6.47 -8.88
CA ILE A 37 -8.40 5.00 -8.97
C ILE A 37 -6.95 4.58 -8.68
N TRP A 38 -5.98 5.21 -9.33
CA TRP A 38 -4.56 4.87 -9.15
C TRP A 38 -4.05 5.15 -7.74
N ILE A 39 -4.50 6.23 -7.10
CA ILE A 39 -4.17 6.53 -5.70
C ILE A 39 -4.70 5.42 -4.79
N VAL A 40 -5.95 4.98 -4.98
CA VAL A 40 -6.52 3.88 -4.19
C VAL A 40 -5.69 2.61 -4.37
N ILE A 41 -5.33 2.26 -5.60
CA ILE A 41 -4.51 1.07 -5.89
C ILE A 41 -3.14 1.19 -5.22
N ALA A 42 -2.43 2.31 -5.42
CA ALA A 42 -1.08 2.53 -4.90
C ALA A 42 -1.01 2.47 -3.38
N VAL A 43 -2.07 2.87 -2.68
CA VAL A 43 -2.16 2.82 -1.21
C VAL A 43 -2.64 1.46 -0.72
N MET A 44 -3.61 0.83 -1.39
CA MET A 44 -4.22 -0.43 -0.92
C MET A 44 -3.36 -1.66 -1.17
N ILE A 45 -2.72 -1.77 -2.35
CA ILE A 45 -1.90 -2.93 -2.72
C ILE A 45 -0.88 -3.34 -1.62
N PRO A 46 -0.05 -2.43 -1.08
CA PRO A 46 0.92 -2.81 -0.05
C PRO A 46 0.27 -3.23 1.28
N LEU A 47 -0.98 -2.82 1.53
CA LEU A 47 -1.74 -3.21 2.72
C LEU A 47 -2.50 -4.53 2.56
N LEU A 48 -2.71 -5.02 1.33
CA LEU A 48 -3.54 -6.19 1.07
C LEU A 48 -3.07 -7.44 1.81
N GLY A 49 -1.75 -7.67 1.91
CA GLY A 49 -1.23 -8.82 2.65
C GLY A 49 -1.58 -8.77 4.15
N ALA A 50 -1.44 -7.60 4.77
CA ALA A 50 -1.80 -7.39 6.16
C ALA A 50 -3.32 -7.50 6.37
N ILE A 51 -4.12 -6.88 5.49
CA ILE A 51 -5.58 -6.97 5.49
C ILE A 51 -6.00 -8.45 5.39
N ALA A 52 -5.53 -9.17 4.38
CA ALA A 52 -5.83 -10.58 4.17
C ALA A 52 -5.46 -11.44 5.39
N TYR A 53 -4.31 -11.18 6.02
CA TYR A 53 -3.93 -11.86 7.25
C TYR A 53 -4.95 -11.63 8.38
N PHE A 54 -5.41 -10.39 8.59
CA PHE A 54 -6.40 -10.12 9.64
C PHE A 54 -7.75 -10.78 9.41
N PHE A 55 -8.18 -10.95 8.14
CA PHE A 55 -9.47 -11.57 7.81
C PHE A 55 -9.42 -13.10 7.72
N PHE A 56 -8.36 -13.66 7.12
CA PHE A 56 -8.27 -15.08 6.79
C PHE A 56 -7.17 -15.82 7.57
N GLY A 57 -6.07 -15.14 7.87
CA GLY A 57 -4.90 -15.73 8.52
C GLY A 57 -4.99 -15.76 10.05
N LYS A 58 -5.70 -14.80 10.65
CA LYS A 58 -5.94 -14.73 12.09
C LYS A 58 -6.94 -15.83 12.46
N LYS A 59 -6.46 -17.08 12.61
CA LYS A 59 -7.23 -18.11 13.30
C LYS A 59 -7.65 -17.55 14.64
N LYS A 60 -8.97 -17.56 14.89
CA LYS A 60 -9.57 -17.14 16.15
C LYS A 60 -8.94 -18.00 17.26
N GLN A 61 -8.00 -17.44 18.02
CA GLN A 61 -7.66 -17.97 19.34
C GLN A 61 -8.85 -17.62 20.23
N MET A 62 -9.88 -18.48 20.20
CA MET A 62 -10.80 -18.64 21.33
C MET A 62 -10.21 -19.67 22.26
#